data_AF-A0A3A0B2L6-F1
#
_entry.id   AF-A0A3A0B2L6-F1
#
_cell.length_a   1.000
_cell.length_b   1.000
_cell.length_c   1.000
_cell.angle_alpha   90.00
_cell.angle_beta   90.00
_cell.angle_gamma   90.00
#
_symmetry.space_group_name_H-M   'P 1'
#
loop_
_entity.id
_entity.type
_entity.pdbx_description
1 polymer ?
#
loop_
_entity_poly.entity_id
_entity_poly.type
_entity_poly.pdbx_seq_one_letter_code
_entity_poly.pdbx_strand_id
1 'polypeptide(L)' 'MKTIDIYLAGLGNVNRSFLRILEIKGERLHRAYGLAFRVVALADSSGVAVDAAGFDPAAIRQAKEA' A
#
# COMPACT_ATOMS: atom_id res chain seq x y z
N MET A 1 16.25 -5.76 9.00
CA MET A 1 15.14 -5.03 8.35
C MET A 1 14.35 -6.03 7.53
N LYS A 2 13.03 -6.08 7.66
CA LYS A 2 12.18 -7.01 6.90
C LYS A 2 11.18 -6.21 6.08
N THR A 3 11.26 -6.35 4.76
CA THR A 3 10.24 -5.84 3.84
C THR A 3 9.14 -6.87 3.69
N ILE A 4 7.89 -6.41 3.84
CA ILE A 4 6.70 -7.24 3.71
C ILE A 4 6.01 -6.82 2.41
N ASP A 5 6.04 -7.73 1.45
CA ASP A 5 5.32 -7.57 0.20
C ASP A 5 3.85 -7.88 0.43
N ILE A 6 2.98 -6.95 0.02
CA ILE A 6 1.54 -7.05 0.25
C ILE A 6 0.75 -6.90 -1.04
N TYR A 7 -0.36 -7.64 -1.08
CA TYR A 7 -1.39 -7.53 -2.10
C TYR A 7 -2.65 -6.91 -1.49
N LEU A 8 -3.22 -5.89 -2.14
CA LEU A 8 -4.47 -5.27 -1.73
C LEU A 8 -5.63 -5.77 -2.58
N ALA A 9 -6.48 -6.63 -2.01
CA ALA A 9 -7.73 -7.05 -2.62
C ALA A 9 -8.82 -5.99 -2.38
N GLY A 10 -9.20 -5.27 -3.43
CA GLY A 10 -10.12 -4.14 -3.39
C GLY A 10 -9.42 -2.81 -3.08
N LEU A 11 -10.02 -1.69 -3.51
CA LEU A 11 -9.62 -0.33 -3.13
C LEU A 11 -10.81 0.48 -2.61
N GLY A 12 -11.58 -0.12 -1.69
CA GLY A 12 -12.63 0.54 -0.95
C GLY A 12 -12.09 1.34 0.25
N ASN A 13 -12.99 1.77 1.15
CA ASN A 13 -12.65 2.62 2.28
C ASN A 13 -11.53 2.05 3.19
N VAL A 14 -11.54 0.73 3.41
CA VAL A 14 -10.55 0.05 4.26
C VAL A 14 -9.14 0.19 3.68
N ASN A 15 -8.94 -0.21 2.42
CA ASN A 15 -7.61 -0.19 1.82
C ASN A 15 -7.13 1.24 1.53
N ARG A 16 -8.02 2.19 1.25
CA ARG A 16 -7.65 3.63 1.17
C ARG A 16 -7.18 4.19 2.52
N SER A 17 -7.87 3.84 3.60
CA SER A 17 -7.45 4.22 4.96
C SER A 17 -6.13 3.56 5.35
N PHE A 18 -5.93 2.30 4.97
CA PHE A 18 -4.68 1.58 5.18
C PHE A 18 -3.51 2.20 4.42
N LEU A 19 -3.70 2.55 3.13
CA LEU A 19 -2.71 3.29 2.34
C LEU A 19 -2.33 4.60 3.04
N ARG A 20 -3.31 5.36 3.54
CA ARG A 20 -3.06 6.59 4.32
C ARG A 20 -2.27 6.34 5.60
N ILE A 21 -2.49 5.21 6.27
CA ILE A 21 -1.69 4.80 7.43
C ILE A 21 -0.24 4.52 7.02
N LEU A 22 -0.01 3.82 5.91
CA LEU A 22 1.34 3.56 5.40
C LEU A 22 2.07 4.86 5.06
N GLU A 23 1.38 5.82 4.43
CA GLU A 23 1.92 7.16 4.15
C GLU A 23 2.40 7.88 5.42
N ILE A 24 1.55 7.92 6.46
CA ILE A 24 1.84 8.73 7.67
C ILE A 24 2.76 7.99 8.64
N LYS A 25 2.63 6.66 8.74
CA LYS A 25 3.23 5.85 9.81
C LYS A 25 4.25 4.83 9.32
N GLY A 26 4.52 4.72 8.02
CA GLY A 26 5.49 3.77 7.45
C GLY A 26 6.87 3.90 8.12
N GLU A 27 7.39 5.11 8.20
CA GLU A 27 8.64 5.42 8.90
C GLU A 27 8.62 5.04 10.40
N ARG A 28 7.48 5.21 11.07
CA ARG A 28 7.33 4.82 12.46
C ARG A 28 7.34 3.29 12.62
N LEU A 29 6.67 2.57 11.71
CA LEU A 29 6.66 1.10 11.70
C LEU A 29 8.06 0.54 11.44
N HIS A 30 8.80 1.19 10.54
CA HIS A 30 10.19 0.87 10.25
C HIS A 30 11.06 1.03 11.51
N ARG A 31 11.00 2.18 12.18
CA ARG A 31 11.82 2.43 13.38
C ARG A 31 11.44 1.58 14.59
N ALA A 32 10.14 1.38 14.84
CA ALA A 32 9.68 0.68 16.04
C ALA A 32 9.75 -0.85 15.92
N TYR A 33 9.58 -1.39 14.72
CA TYR A 33 9.42 -2.83 14.50
C TYR A 33 10.36 -3.42 13.45
N GLY A 34 11.18 -2.59 12.78
CA GLY A 34 12.05 -3.04 11.69
C GLY A 34 11.31 -3.50 10.44
N LEU A 35 10.04 -3.10 10.29
CA LEU A 35 9.13 -3.50 9.22
C LEU A 35 8.93 -2.37 8.21
N ALA A 36 9.09 -2.69 6.93
CA ALA A 36 8.66 -1.85 5.82
C ALA A 36 7.61 -2.61 5.00
N PHE A 37 6.58 -1.92 4.52
CA PHE A 37 5.54 -2.51 3.68
C PHE A 37 5.72 -2.04 2.24
N ARG A 38 5.65 -2.99 1.31
CA ARG A 38 5.73 -2.72 -0.13
C ARG A 38 4.49 -3.27 -0.81
N VAL A 39 3.68 -2.38 -1.39
CA VAL A 39 2.49 -2.79 -2.14
C VAL A 39 2.97 -3.28 -3.51
N VAL A 40 2.97 -4.59 -3.74
CA VAL A 40 3.46 -5.18 -5.01
C VAL A 40 2.34 -5.50 -5.99
N ALA A 41 1.11 -5.59 -5.48
CA ALA A 41 -0.06 -5.82 -6.30
C ALA A 41 -1.31 -5.25 -5.64
N LEU A 42 -2.29 -4.89 -6.45
CA LEU A 42 -3.61 -4.47 -6.00
C LEU A 42 -4.65 -4.81 -7.07
N ALA A 43 -5.88 -5.10 -6.63
CA ALA A 43 -7.00 -5.33 -7.52
C ALA A 43 -8.23 -4.54 -7.06
N ASP A 44 -9.10 -4.19 -7.98
CA ASP A 44 -10.45 -3.71 -7.69
C ASP A 44 -11.45 -4.24 -8.72
N SER A 45 -12.66 -3.69 -8.76
CA SER A 45 -13.70 -4.12 -9.72
C SER A 45 -13.34 -3.92 -11.19
N SER A 46 -12.32 -3.12 -11.50
CA SER A 46 -11.88 -2.81 -12.87
C SER A 46 -10.67 -3.63 -13.33
N GLY A 47 -9.97 -4.32 -12.43
CA GLY A 47 -8.85 -5.17 -12.80
C GLY A 47 -7.78 -5.27 -11.72
N VAL A 48 -6.56 -5.58 -12.15
CA VAL A 48 -5.38 -5.79 -11.30
C VAL A 48 -4.18 -5.01 -11.83
N ALA A 49 -3.39 -4.47 -10.92
CA ALA A 49 -2.08 -3.88 -11.20
C ALA A 49 -1.01 -4.61 -10.37
N VAL A 50 0.14 -4.87 -10.99
CA VAL A 50 1.26 -5.61 -10.40
C VAL A 50 2.57 -4.89 -10.72
N ASP A 51 3.38 -4.64 -9.70
CA ASP A 51 4.74 -4.11 -9.82
C ASP A 51 5.63 -4.71 -8.72
N ALA A 52 6.62 -5.51 -9.12
CA ALA A 52 7.55 -6.14 -8.18
C ALA A 52 8.49 -5.14 -7.48
N ALA A 53 8.70 -3.96 -8.07
CA ALA A 53 9.44 -2.87 -7.43
C ALA A 53 8.60 -2.17 -6.34
N GLY A 54 7.27 -2.27 -6.45
CA GLY A 54 6.30 -1.76 -5.51
C GLY A 54 5.73 -0.40 -5.90
N PHE A 55 4.46 -0.21 -5.57
CA PHE A 55 3.74 1.03 -5.77
C PHE A 55 3.88 1.97 -4.58
N ASP A 56 3.88 3.29 -4.87
CA ASP A 56 3.75 4.31 -3.83
C ASP A 56 2.32 4.33 -3.25
N PRO A 57 2.15 4.15 -1.92
CA PRO A 57 0.82 4.18 -1.31
C PRO A 57 0.03 5.47 -1.57
N ALA A 58 0.70 6.62 -1.63
CA ALA A 58 0.05 7.90 -1.88
C ALA A 58 -0.49 7.98 -3.32
N ALA A 59 0.33 7.60 -4.29
CA ALA A 59 -0.08 7.54 -5.69
C ALA A 59 -1.28 6.60 -5.91
N ILE A 60 -1.29 5.41 -5.30
CA ILE A 60 -2.43 4.48 -5.41
C ILE A 60 -3.71 5.13 -4.88
N ARG A 61 -3.64 5.72 -3.68
CA ARG A 61 -4.82 6.32 -3.02
C ARG A 61 -5.37 7.47 -3.85
N GLN A 62 -4.50 8.36 -4.34
CA GLN A 62 -4.88 9.49 -5.19
C GLN A 62 -5.52 9.03 -6.50
N ALA A 63 -4.95 8.02 -7.17
CA ALA A 63 -5.48 7.48 -8.41
C ALA A 63 -6.89 6.89 -8.28
N LYS A 64 -7.27 6.42 -7.08
CA LYS A 64 -8.60 5.84 -6.84
C LYS A 64 -9.64 6.83 -6.27
N GLU A 65 -9.19 7.97 -5.76
CA GLU A 65 -10.06 9.03 -5.25
C GLU A 65 -10.42 10.09 -6.30
N ALA A 66 -9.68 10.16 -7.40
CA ALA A 66 -10.04 10.90 -8.60
C ALA A 66 -11.23 10.26 -9.33
#